data_AF-L1P055-F1
#
_entry.id   AF-L1P055-F1
#
_cell.length_a   1.000
_cell.length_b   1.000
_cell.length_c   1.000
_cell.angle_alpha   90.00
_cell.angle_beta   90.00
_cell.angle_gamma   90.00
#
_symmetry.space_group_name_H-M   'P 1'
#
loop_
_entity.id
_entity.type
_entity.pdbx_description
1 polymer ?
#
loop_
_entity_poly.entity_id
_entity_poly.type
_entity_poly.pdbx_seq_one_letter_code
_entity_poly.pdbx_strand_id
1 'polypeptide(L)'
;MATLSSEQLLAKIPNKVSDAIYSIYTDYQKDYTEPYTCIIGVEVTTLSTIPDSLEGREFPEQTFQKFVAKGVMPQAVGAMWQYIWDNDATLNRTYLYDYERYTEKSQQGDASEVDIFIGIKD
;
A
#
# COMPACT_ATOMS: atom_id res chain seq x y z
N MET A 1 -18.85 22.79 -9.59
CA MET A 1 -18.04 21.57 -9.45
C MET A 1 -17.19 21.73 -8.21
N ALA A 2 -17.29 20.81 -7.25
CA ALA A 2 -16.43 20.82 -6.06
C ALA A 2 -15.34 19.76 -6.28
N THR A 3 -14.08 20.18 -6.31
CA THR A 3 -12.92 19.30 -6.32
C THR A 3 -12.41 19.19 -4.88
N LEU A 4 -12.44 18.00 -4.28
CA LEU A 4 -11.77 17.72 -3.02
C LEU A 4 -10.38 17.20 -3.35
N SER A 5 -9.35 17.84 -2.82
CA SER A 5 -7.97 17.31 -2.89
C SER A 5 -7.84 16.06 -2.03
N SER A 6 -6.90 15.17 -2.36
CA SER A 6 -6.66 13.95 -1.58
C SER A 6 -6.32 14.26 -0.11
N GLU A 7 -5.62 15.36 0.15
CA GLU A 7 -5.32 15.83 1.51
C GLU A 7 -6.58 16.17 2.32
N GLN A 8 -7.55 16.84 1.70
CA GLN A 8 -8.84 17.16 2.32
C GLN A 8 -9.73 15.93 2.51
N LEU A 9 -9.55 14.89 1.68
CA LEU A 9 -10.24 13.61 1.83
C LEU A 9 -9.68 12.83 3.02
N LEU A 10 -8.35 12.71 3.11
CA LEU A 10 -7.66 12.01 4.19
C LEU A 10 -7.89 12.67 5.55
N ALA A 11 -7.99 14.01 5.60
CA ALA A 11 -8.28 14.75 6.82
C ALA A 11 -9.67 14.45 7.41
N LYS A 12 -10.61 13.90 6.61
CA LYS A 12 -11.95 13.52 7.08
C LYS A 12 -12.01 12.13 7.69
N ILE A 13 -10.96 11.32 7.55
CA ILE A 13 -10.95 9.94 8.04
C ILE A 13 -10.75 9.98 9.57
N PRO A 14 -11.73 9.52 10.37
CA PRO A 14 -11.60 9.48 11.83
C PRO A 14 -10.72 8.30 12.26
N ASN A 15 -10.27 8.32 13.52
CA ASN A 15 -9.61 7.17 14.18
C ASN A 15 -8.34 6.67 13.48
N LYS A 16 -7.62 7.54 12.75
CA LYS A 16 -6.35 7.19 12.10
C LYS A 16 -5.33 6.71 13.14
N VAL A 17 -4.64 5.62 12.83
CA VAL A 17 -3.50 5.12 13.61
C VAL A 17 -2.29 6.05 13.43
N SER A 18 -2.08 6.53 12.21
CA SER A 18 -1.04 7.49 11.85
C SER A 18 -1.38 8.24 10.57
N ASP A 19 -0.52 9.17 10.16
CA ASP A 19 -0.61 9.83 8.85
C ASP A 19 0.08 9.05 7.72
N ALA A 20 0.52 7.81 7.99
CA ALA A 20 1.06 6.94 6.95
C ALA A 20 -0.02 6.60 5.92
N ILE A 21 0.34 6.73 4.64
CA ILE A 21 -0.52 6.36 3.52
C ILE A 21 -0.13 4.95 3.06
N TYR A 22 -1.15 4.15 2.82
CA TYR A 22 -1.00 2.78 2.33
C TYR A 22 -1.50 2.70 0.89
N SER A 23 -0.75 2.00 0.05
CA SER A 23 -1.17 1.52 -1.27
C SER A 23 -1.26 0.01 -1.18
N ILE A 24 -2.46 -0.55 -1.24
CA ILE A 24 -2.72 -1.97 -1.02
C ILE A 24 -3.18 -2.60 -2.32
N TYR A 25 -2.49 -3.64 -2.73
CA TYR A 25 -2.82 -4.45 -3.89
C TYR A 25 -3.50 -5.73 -3.41
N THR A 26 -4.73 -5.98 -3.85
CA THR A 26 -5.59 -7.07 -3.35
C THR A 26 -6.53 -7.55 -4.45
N ASP A 27 -7.34 -8.58 -4.18
CA ASP A 27 -8.31 -9.13 -5.14
C ASP A 27 -7.67 -9.57 -6.45
N TYR A 28 -6.47 -10.14 -6.35
CA TYR A 28 -5.77 -10.74 -7.47
C TYR A 28 -6.64 -11.83 -8.09
N GLN A 29 -6.91 -11.73 -9.39
CA GLN A 29 -7.59 -12.82 -10.11
C GLN A 29 -6.69 -14.06 -10.23
N LYS A 30 -5.37 -13.86 -10.25
CA LYS A 30 -4.39 -14.95 -10.31
C LYS A 30 -3.05 -14.55 -9.71
N ASP A 31 -2.37 -13.61 -10.36
CA ASP A 31 -1.05 -13.11 -9.99
C ASP A 31 -0.92 -11.64 -10.45
N TYR A 32 0.30 -11.08 -10.41
CA TYR A 32 0.53 -9.68 -10.80
C TYR A 32 0.31 -9.38 -12.30
N THR A 33 0.14 -10.41 -13.14
CA THR A 33 -0.08 -10.27 -14.60
C THR A 33 -1.56 -10.21 -14.99
N GLU A 34 -2.45 -10.57 -14.06
CA GLU A 34 -3.90 -10.51 -14.23
C GLU A 34 -4.49 -9.33 -13.45
N PRO A 35 -5.77 -8.98 -13.65
CA PRO A 35 -6.40 -7.88 -12.92
C PRO A 35 -6.35 -8.05 -11.40
N TYR A 36 -6.17 -6.93 -10.72
CA TYR A 36 -6.22 -6.79 -9.26
C TYR A 36 -6.76 -5.39 -8.90
N THR A 37 -7.13 -5.21 -7.64
CA THR A 37 -7.58 -3.93 -7.08
C THR A 37 -6.41 -3.24 -6.38
N CYS A 38 -6.28 -1.93 -6.60
CA CYS A 38 -5.40 -1.06 -5.81
C CYS A 38 -6.25 -0.13 -4.93
N ILE A 39 -6.01 -0.15 -3.62
CA ILE A 39 -6.68 0.69 -2.63
C ILE A 39 -5.65 1.66 -2.04
N ILE A 40 -5.97 2.95 -2.05
CA ILE A 40 -5.16 3.97 -1.40
C ILE A 40 -5.92 4.49 -0.18
N GLY A 41 -5.29 4.42 0.99
CA GLY A 41 -5.95 4.79 2.24
C GLY A 41 -5.00 4.96 3.43
N VAL A 42 -5.59 5.01 4.61
CA VAL A 42 -4.88 5.11 5.90
C VAL A 42 -5.40 4.04 6.84
N GLU A 43 -4.55 3.59 7.73
CA GLU A 43 -4.92 2.65 8.78
C GLU A 43 -5.74 3.35 9.86
N VAL A 44 -6.82 2.72 10.31
CA VAL A 44 -7.70 3.22 11.37
C VAL A 44 -7.89 2.17 12.45
N THR A 45 -8.11 2.59 13.69
CA THR A 45 -8.31 1.67 14.82
C THR A 45 -9.69 0.99 14.82
N THR A 46 -10.63 1.49 14.02
CA THR A 46 -12.01 0.97 13.91
C THR A 46 -12.68 1.44 12.62
N LEU A 47 -13.50 0.57 12.02
CA LEU A 47 -14.36 0.88 10.88
C LEU A 47 -15.79 1.27 11.28
N SER A 48 -16.04 1.57 12.56
CA SER A 48 -17.36 1.96 13.07
C SER A 48 -17.92 3.27 12.46
N THR A 49 -17.06 4.08 11.84
CA THR A 49 -17.46 5.32 11.18
C THR A 49 -16.63 5.50 9.92
N ILE A 50 -17.27 5.23 8.78
CA ILE A 50 -16.67 5.40 7.45
C ILE A 50 -17.32 6.64 6.83
N PRO A 51 -16.53 7.68 6.45
CA PRO A 51 -17.08 8.86 5.78
C PRO A 51 -17.77 8.51 4.45
N ASP A 52 -18.78 9.28 4.09
CA ASP A 52 -19.47 9.12 2.80
C ASP A 52 -18.47 9.15 1.63
N SER A 53 -18.68 8.25 0.67
CA SER A 53 -17.81 8.07 -0.51
C SER A 53 -16.46 7.41 -0.25
N LEU A 54 -16.20 6.93 0.97
CA LEU A 54 -15.07 6.05 1.29
C LEU A 54 -15.54 4.62 1.57
N GLU A 55 -14.61 3.68 1.43
CA GLU A 55 -14.80 2.29 1.81
C GLU A 55 -13.91 1.96 3.01
N GLY A 56 -14.45 1.17 3.94
CA GLY A 56 -13.67 0.55 5.01
C GLY A 56 -13.40 -0.90 4.67
N ARG A 57 -12.15 -1.35 4.85
CA ARG A 57 -11.74 -2.71 4.51
C ARG A 57 -10.86 -3.31 5.60
N GLU A 58 -11.18 -4.54 5.98
CA GLU A 58 -10.36 -5.36 6.87
C GLU A 58 -9.55 -6.36 6.03
N PHE A 59 -8.34 -6.65 6.47
CA PHE A 59 -7.46 -7.62 5.83
C PHE A 59 -7.07 -8.70 6.84
N PRO A 60 -7.05 -9.99 6.45
CA PRO A 60 -6.64 -11.05 7.34
C PRO A 60 -5.14 -10.95 7.67
N GLU A 61 -4.74 -11.40 8.85
CA GLU A 61 -3.32 -11.54 9.17
C GLU A 61 -2.63 -12.50 8.20
N GLN A 62 -1.41 -12.15 7.78
CA GLN A 62 -0.54 -13.00 6.97
C GLN A 62 0.94 -12.67 7.22
N THR A 63 1.83 -13.57 6.79
CA THR A 63 3.28 -13.37 6.84
C THR A 63 3.74 -12.48 5.69
N PHE A 64 4.64 -11.54 5.98
CA PHE A 64 5.18 -10.63 4.97
C PHE A 64 6.70 -10.70 4.87
N GLN A 65 7.19 -10.66 3.64
CA GLN A 65 8.56 -10.28 3.35
C GLN A 65 8.62 -8.77 3.10
N LYS A 66 9.50 -8.08 3.83
CA LYS A 66 9.70 -6.63 3.70
C LYS A 66 10.83 -6.31 2.73
N PHE A 67 10.57 -5.36 1.83
CA PHE A 67 11.53 -4.68 0.98
C PHE A 67 11.51 -3.17 1.29
N VAL A 68 12.60 -2.47 0.95
CA VAL A 68 12.70 -1.02 1.15
C VAL A 68 13.15 -0.38 -0.15
N ALA A 69 12.25 0.34 -0.80
CA ALA A 69 12.57 1.17 -1.96
C ALA A 69 13.27 2.45 -1.46
N LYS A 70 14.44 2.78 -2.03
CA LYS A 70 15.22 3.97 -1.66
C LYS A 70 15.56 4.82 -2.87
N GLY A 71 15.43 6.13 -2.75
CA GLY A 71 15.78 7.07 -3.82
C GLY A 71 14.64 8.00 -4.19
N VAL A 72 14.73 8.62 -5.36
CA VAL A 72 13.72 9.57 -5.86
C VAL A 72 12.39 8.85 -6.14
N MET A 73 11.30 9.45 -5.67
CA MET A 73 9.94 8.96 -5.90
C MET A 73 9.34 9.54 -7.18
N PRO A 74 8.58 8.76 -7.97
CA PRO A 74 8.17 7.37 -7.72
C PRO A 74 9.13 6.30 -8.28
N GLN A 75 10.27 6.69 -8.87
CA GLN A 75 11.16 5.78 -9.61
C GLN A 75 11.73 4.67 -8.73
N ALA A 76 12.10 4.97 -7.49
CA ALA A 76 12.62 3.99 -6.54
C ALA A 76 11.61 2.86 -6.25
N VAL A 77 10.33 3.20 -6.09
CA VAL A 77 9.26 2.22 -5.86
C VAL A 77 9.05 1.36 -7.11
N GLY A 78 8.98 1.98 -8.29
CA GLY A 78 8.86 1.24 -9.55
C GLY A 78 10.02 0.27 -9.80
N ALA A 79 11.26 0.68 -9.51
CA ALA A 79 12.43 -0.18 -9.62
C ALA A 79 12.39 -1.36 -8.63
N MET A 80 11.90 -1.13 -7.40
CA MET A 80 11.75 -2.20 -6.42
C MET A 80 10.66 -3.20 -6.83
N TRP A 81 9.53 -2.73 -7.37
CA TRP A 81 8.50 -3.64 -7.92
C TRP A 81 9.01 -4.47 -9.09
N GLN A 82 9.76 -3.86 -10.01
CA GLN A 82 10.38 -4.63 -11.09
C GLN A 82 11.28 -5.74 -10.54
N TYR A 83 12.12 -5.42 -9.56
CA TYR A 83 12.94 -6.42 -8.89
C TYR A 83 12.10 -7.53 -8.23
N ILE A 84 11.01 -7.18 -7.55
CA ILE A 84 10.09 -8.14 -6.92
C ILE A 84 9.47 -9.07 -7.98
N TRP A 85 8.98 -8.52 -9.10
CA TRP A 85 8.38 -9.30 -10.19
C TRP A 85 9.40 -10.20 -10.91
N ASP A 86 10.62 -9.72 -11.13
CA ASP A 86 11.70 -10.50 -11.72
C ASP A 86 12.08 -11.72 -10.85
N ASN A 87 11.85 -11.62 -9.53
CA ASN A 87 12.14 -12.67 -8.56
C ASN A 87 10.89 -13.42 -8.05
N ASP A 88 9.71 -13.14 -8.63
CA ASP A 88 8.41 -13.59 -8.13
C ASP A 88 8.33 -15.10 -7.87
N ALA A 89 8.90 -15.89 -8.79
CA ALA A 89 8.93 -17.35 -8.73
C ALA A 89 9.61 -17.91 -7.46
N THR A 90 10.43 -17.11 -6.77
CA THR A 90 11.14 -17.50 -5.55
C THR A 90 10.52 -16.97 -4.27
N LEU A 91 9.61 -16.00 -4.37
CA LEU A 91 9.02 -15.31 -3.20
C LEU A 91 7.87 -16.09 -2.56
N ASN A 92 7.33 -17.12 -3.24
CA ASN A 92 6.24 -17.95 -2.74
C ASN A 92 5.04 -17.13 -2.22
N ARG A 93 4.61 -16.15 -3.03
CA ARG A 93 3.57 -15.17 -2.65
C ARG A 93 2.22 -15.83 -2.35
N THR A 94 1.50 -15.24 -1.39
CA THR A 94 0.11 -15.62 -1.10
C THR A 94 -0.86 -15.08 -2.16
N TYR A 95 -0.55 -13.90 -2.72
CA TYR A 95 -1.48 -13.10 -3.52
C TYR A 95 -2.81 -12.80 -2.81
N LEU A 96 -2.81 -12.78 -1.47
CA LEU A 96 -3.96 -12.28 -0.69
C LEU A 96 -4.00 -10.76 -0.75
N TYR A 97 -2.93 -10.13 -0.28
CA TYR A 97 -2.65 -8.72 -0.52
C TYR A 97 -1.18 -8.40 -0.30
N ASP A 98 -0.71 -7.35 -0.96
CA ASP A 98 0.60 -6.73 -0.76
C ASP A 98 0.38 -5.25 -0.49
N TYR A 99 1.33 -4.57 0.15
CA TYR A 99 1.16 -3.14 0.38
C TYR A 99 2.46 -2.35 0.46
N GLU A 100 2.35 -1.08 0.12
CA GLU A 100 3.37 -0.06 0.32
C GLU A 100 2.96 0.80 1.51
N ARG A 101 3.94 1.20 2.34
CA ARG A 101 3.72 2.14 3.44
C ARG A 101 4.55 3.41 3.24
N TYR A 102 3.86 4.50 2.91
CA TYR A 102 4.43 5.83 2.77
C TYR A 102 4.33 6.57 4.11
N THR A 103 5.47 7.05 4.59
CA THR A 103 5.58 7.85 5.82
C THR A 103 6.27 9.17 5.50
N GLU A 104 6.59 10.02 6.49
CA GLU A 104 7.46 11.19 6.30
C GLU A 104 8.79 10.88 5.57
N LYS A 105 9.28 9.64 5.67
CA LYS A 105 10.48 9.18 4.97
C LYS A 105 10.32 9.12 3.45
N SER A 106 9.10 9.07 2.91
CA SER A 106 8.90 9.06 1.46
C SER A 106 9.05 10.44 0.81
N GLN A 107 9.24 11.48 1.63
CA GLN A 107 9.28 12.90 1.22
C GLN A 107 10.68 13.52 1.46
N GLN A 108 11.76 12.73 1.37
CA GLN A 108 13.14 13.14 1.69
C GLN A 108 14.01 13.34 0.44
N GLY A 109 13.40 13.56 -0.72
CA GLY A 109 14.11 13.69 -2.00
C GLY A 109 14.89 12.41 -2.34
N ASP A 110 16.18 12.54 -2.60
CA ASP A 110 17.07 11.41 -2.94
C ASP A 110 17.25 10.41 -1.78
N ALA A 111 16.97 10.84 -0.55
CA ALA A 111 17.04 9.98 0.65
C ALA A 111 15.69 9.32 0.98
N SER A 112 14.69 9.41 0.09
CA SER A 112 13.36 8.90 0.39
C SER A 112 13.35 7.38 0.53
N GLU A 113 12.54 6.89 1.46
CA GLU A 113 12.32 5.46 1.70
C GLU A 113 10.83 5.13 1.70
N VAL A 114 10.46 4.01 1.06
CA VAL A 114 9.12 3.41 1.12
C VAL A 114 9.27 1.94 1.45
N ASP A 115 8.56 1.49 2.48
CA ASP A 115 8.50 0.07 2.82
C ASP A 115 7.49 -0.62 1.91
N ILE A 116 7.86 -1.75 1.31
CA ILE A 116 6.98 -2.60 0.51
C ILE A 116 6.90 -3.97 1.18
N PHE A 117 5.70 -4.43 1.48
CA PHE A 117 5.42 -5.68 2.16
C PHE A 117 4.73 -6.64 1.20
N ILE A 118 5.37 -7.78 0.96
CA ILE A 118 4.90 -8.82 0.06
C ILE A 118 4.39 -10.00 0.88
N GLY A 119 3.12 -10.37 0.73
CA GLY A 119 2.51 -11.50 1.41
C GLY A 119 3.11 -12.81 0.90
N ILE A 120 3.66 -13.61 1.80
CA ILE A 120 4.34 -14.88 1.50
C ILE A 120 3.70 -16.05 2.25
N LYS A 121 3.76 -17.25 1.67
CA LYS A 121 3.35 -18.48 2.36
C LYS A 121 4.49 -18.94 3.28
N ASP A 122 4.11 -19.43 4.46
CA ASP A 122 5.02 -20.09 5.40
C ASP A 122 5.64 -21.39 4.84
#